data_AF-A0A2V6H9Z6-F1
#
_entry.id   AF-A0A2V6H9Z6-F1
#
_cell.length_a   1.000
_cell.length_b   1.000
_cell.length_c   1.000
_cell.angle_alpha   90.00
_cell.angle_beta   90.00
_cell.angle_gamma   90.00
#
_symmetry.space_group_name_H-M   'P 1'
#
loop_
_entity.id
_entity.type
_entity.pdbx_description
1 polymer ?
#
loop_
_entity_poly.entity_id
_entity_poly.type
_entity_poly.pdbx_seq_one_letter_code
_entity_poly.pdbx_strand_id
1 'polypeptide(L)'
;IRAPLLIGQGKNDPRVTMANADAMVGALRKAKREVTYVVYPDEGHGFARPENQLDFYGRVEEFLAKHLGGRAEPWKKITGSTAELR
;
A
#
# COMPACT_ATOMS: atom_id res chain seq x y z
N ILE A 1 6.81 -13.29 9.56
CA ILE A 1 5.59 -13.14 8.75
C ILE A 1 5.67 -14.13 7.59
N ARG A 2 4.60 -14.91 7.35
CA ARG A 2 4.56 -15.95 6.29
C ARG A 2 3.59 -15.61 5.15
N ALA A 3 2.52 -14.87 5.45
CA ALA A 3 1.56 -14.40 4.46
C ALA A 3 2.13 -13.25 3.60
N PRO A 4 1.64 -13.07 2.37
CA PRO A 4 1.91 -11.87 1.57
C PRO A 4 1.36 -10.63 2.28
N LEU A 5 1.99 -9.48 2.07
CA LEU A 5 1.56 -8.21 2.67
C LEU A 5 1.37 -7.11 1.63
N LEU A 6 0.37 -6.27 1.84
CA LEU A 6 0.20 -4.97 1.20
C LEU A 6 0.36 -3.88 2.26
N ILE A 7 1.27 -2.93 2.04
CA ILE A 7 1.52 -1.80 2.94
C ILE A 7 1.26 -0.51 2.17
N GLY A 8 0.36 0.31 2.70
CA GLY A 8 0.15 1.70 2.28
C GLY A 8 0.74 2.66 3.31
N GLN A 9 1.49 3.66 2.87
CA GLN A 9 2.14 4.64 3.76
C GLN A 9 1.97 6.06 3.22
N GLY A 10 1.52 6.98 4.08
CA GLY A 10 1.64 8.42 3.79
C GLY A 10 3.04 8.91 4.12
N LYS A 11 3.67 9.64 3.18
CA LYS A 11 5.06 10.11 3.34
C LYS A 11 5.21 11.08 4.53
N ASN A 12 4.16 11.82 4.85
CA ASN A 12 4.17 12.88 5.86
C ASN A 12 3.52 12.43 7.19
N ASP A 13 3.41 11.13 7.43
CA ASP A 13 2.87 10.60 8.69
C ASP A 13 3.79 10.98 9.88
N PRO A 14 3.32 11.79 10.85
CA PRO A 14 4.13 12.19 11.99
C PRO A 14 4.18 11.12 13.09
N ARG A 15 3.33 10.08 13.02
CA ARG A 15 3.19 9.03 14.04
C ARG A 15 4.00 7.81 13.67
N VAL A 16 3.90 7.35 12.43
CA VAL A 16 4.67 6.22 11.89
C VAL A 16 5.51 6.70 10.72
N THR A 17 6.80 6.91 10.96
CA THR A 17 7.67 7.54 9.97
C THR A 17 7.94 6.62 8.77
N MET A 18 8.32 7.21 7.64
CA MET A 18 8.83 6.48 6.46
C MET A 18 9.94 5.49 6.82
N ALA A 19 10.86 5.86 7.73
CA ALA A 19 11.94 4.98 8.16
C ALA A 19 11.43 3.70 8.85
N ASN A 20 10.31 3.76 9.57
CA ASN A 20 9.70 2.57 10.18
C ASN A 20 9.12 1.64 9.11
N ALA A 21 8.39 2.19 8.14
CA ALA A 21 7.83 1.42 7.02
C ALA A 21 8.94 0.80 6.16
N ASP A 22 9.97 1.58 5.80
CA ASP A 22 11.11 1.14 5.00
C ASP A 22 11.90 0.04 5.72
N ALA A 23 12.11 0.15 7.02
CA ALA A 23 12.78 -0.89 7.81
C ALA A 23 12.00 -2.22 7.78
N MET A 24 10.68 -2.17 7.92
CA MET A 24 9.82 -3.36 7.86
C MET A 24 9.82 -4.00 6.46
N VAL A 25 9.63 -3.20 5.41
CA VAL A 25 9.67 -3.67 4.01
C VAL A 25 11.05 -4.24 3.67
N GLY A 26 12.13 -3.58 4.09
CA GLY A 26 13.49 -4.06 3.92
C GLY A 26 13.72 -5.42 4.60
N ALA A 27 13.24 -5.61 5.83
CA ALA A 27 13.33 -6.89 6.53
C ALA A 27 12.53 -8.00 5.82
N LEU A 28 11.32 -7.71 5.35
CA LEU A 28 10.47 -8.64 4.60
C LEU A 28 11.14 -9.07 3.28
N ARG A 29 11.68 -8.12 2.52
CA ARG A 29 12.40 -8.38 1.26
C ARG A 29 13.66 -9.22 1.48
N LYS A 30 14.47 -8.89 2.49
CA LYS A 30 15.65 -9.70 2.88
C LYS A 30 15.27 -11.13 3.24
N ALA A 31 14.12 -11.31 3.89
CA ALA A 31 13.55 -12.61 4.21
C ALA A 31 12.83 -13.29 3.03
N LYS A 32 12.92 -12.74 1.80
CA LYS A 32 12.26 -13.23 0.58
C LYS A 32 10.75 -13.41 0.74
N ARG A 33 10.10 -12.49 1.48
CA ARG A 33 8.64 -12.46 1.63
C ARG A 33 8.03 -11.51 0.61
N GLU A 34 6.89 -11.91 0.06
CA GLU A 34 6.11 -11.08 -0.86
C GLU A 34 5.53 -9.90 -0.09
N VAL A 35 5.89 -8.70 -0.54
CA VAL A 35 5.39 -7.44 0.02
C VAL A 35 5.18 -6.43 -1.10
N THR A 36 3.96 -5.95 -1.23
CA THR A 36 3.60 -4.80 -2.05
C THR A 36 3.67 -3.56 -1.17
N TYR A 37 4.45 -2.56 -1.59
CA TYR A 37 4.63 -1.32 -0.83
C TYR A 37 4.23 -0.12 -1.69
N VAL A 38 3.26 0.65 -1.20
CA VAL A 38 2.73 1.83 -1.88
C VAL A 38 2.87 3.04 -0.97
N VAL A 39 3.47 4.09 -1.49
CA VAL A 39 3.67 5.35 -0.77
C VAL A 39 2.85 6.45 -1.43
N TYR A 40 2.20 7.26 -0.61
CA TYR A 40 1.43 8.44 -1.04
C TYR A 40 2.17 9.70 -0.56
N PRO A 41 2.93 10.39 -1.46
CA PRO A 41 3.81 11.51 -1.13
C PRO A 41 3.15 12.72 -0.46
N ASP A 42 1.85 12.89 -0.68
CA ASP A 42 1.05 14.02 -0.20
C ASP A 42 0.09 13.66 0.95
N GLU A 43 0.20 12.43 1.48
CA GLU A 43 -0.62 11.95 2.60
C GLU A 43 0.17 11.87 3.91
N GLY A 44 -0.56 11.77 5.02
CA GLY A 44 -0.02 11.63 6.38
C GLY A 44 -0.40 10.29 7.01
N HIS A 45 -0.88 10.32 8.27
CA HIS A 45 -1.23 9.10 9.01
C HIS A 45 -2.45 8.33 8.47
N GLY A 46 -3.27 9.00 7.65
CA GLY A 46 -4.34 8.38 6.89
C GLY A 46 -4.41 9.02 5.51
N PHE A 47 -5.22 8.44 4.64
CA PHE A 47 -5.44 8.95 3.29
C PHE A 47 -6.65 9.88 3.29
N ALA A 48 -6.41 11.18 3.20
CA ALA A 48 -7.47 12.18 3.19
C ALA A 48 -8.03 12.39 1.78
N ARG A 49 -7.18 12.31 0.75
CA ARG A 49 -7.62 12.59 -0.63
C ARG A 49 -8.45 11.43 -1.20
N PRO A 50 -9.62 11.70 -1.79
CA PRO A 50 -10.44 10.66 -2.40
C PRO A 50 -9.70 9.84 -3.46
N GLU A 51 -8.84 10.47 -4.26
CA GLU A 51 -8.09 9.75 -5.31
C GLU A 51 -7.12 8.73 -4.71
N ASN A 52 -6.47 9.06 -3.60
CA ASN A 52 -5.54 8.16 -2.91
C ASN A 52 -6.29 7.05 -2.16
N GLN A 53 -7.43 7.37 -1.56
CA GLN A 53 -8.31 6.36 -0.96
C GLN A 53 -8.79 5.35 -2.02
N LEU A 54 -9.27 5.83 -3.17
CA LEU A 54 -9.73 4.97 -4.27
C LEU A 54 -8.60 4.11 -4.81
N ASP A 55 -7.39 4.66 -5.00
CA ASP A 55 -6.23 3.89 -5.42
C ASP A 55 -5.91 2.79 -4.41
N PHE A 56 -5.82 3.13 -3.11
CA PHE A 56 -5.46 2.17 -2.07
C PHE A 56 -6.50 1.07 -1.92
N TYR A 57 -7.79 1.42 -1.82
CA TYR A 57 -8.84 0.42 -1.63
C TYR A 57 -9.03 -0.47 -2.86
N GLY A 58 -8.84 0.04 -4.08
CA GLY A 58 -8.82 -0.80 -5.26
C GLY A 58 -7.67 -1.82 -5.25
N ARG A 59 -6.48 -1.42 -4.75
CA ARG A 59 -5.35 -2.36 -4.57
C ARG A 59 -5.64 -3.38 -3.48
N VAL A 60 -6.31 -2.96 -2.40
CA VAL A 60 -6.74 -3.87 -1.33
C VAL A 60 -7.72 -4.91 -1.88
N GLU A 61 -8.69 -4.49 -2.69
CA GLU A 61 -9.67 -5.39 -3.32
C GLU A 61 -8.97 -6.44 -4.20
N GLU A 62 -8.08 -6.02 -5.09
CA GLU A 62 -7.30 -6.93 -5.94
C GLU A 62 -6.38 -7.85 -5.12
N PHE A 63 -5.70 -7.31 -4.11
CA PHE A 63 -4.82 -8.08 -3.24
C PHE A 63 -5.58 -9.17 -2.48
N LEU A 64 -6.73 -8.82 -1.90
CA LEU A 64 -7.56 -9.78 -1.18
C LEU A 64 -8.14 -10.83 -2.12
N ALA A 65 -8.65 -10.45 -3.30
CA ALA A 65 -9.15 -11.41 -4.28
C ALA A 65 -8.06 -12.38 -4.77
N LYS A 66 -6.83 -11.90 -5.00
CA LYS A 66 -5.69 -12.73 -5.38
C LYS A 66 -5.34 -13.78 -4.32
N HIS A 67 -5.39 -13.43 -3.03
CA HIS A 67 -4.87 -14.27 -1.95
C HIS A 67 -5.93 -15.03 -1.14
N LEU A 68 -7.17 -14.55 -1.12
CA LEU A 68 -8.30 -15.14 -0.40
C LEU A 68 -9.44 -15.59 -1.32
N GLY A 69 -9.40 -15.23 -2.61
CA GLY A 69 -10.47 -15.46 -3.55
C GLY A 69 -11.63 -14.45 -3.41
N GLY A 70 -12.67 -14.64 -4.22
CA GLY A 70 -13.84 -13.76 -4.27
C GLY A 70 -13.89 -12.89 -5.52
N ARG A 71 -14.88 -11.99 -5.57
CA ARG A 71 -15.05 -11.04 -6.67
C ARG A 71 -14.26 -9.77 -6.34
N ALA A 72 -13.60 -9.22 -7.36
CA ALA A 72 -13.00 -7.89 -7.31
C ALA A 72 -13.24 -7.17 -8.63
N GLU A 73 -13.39 -5.84 -8.59
CA GLU A 73 -13.16 -5.04 -9.78
C GLU A 73 -11.65 -5.04 -10.12
N PRO A 74 -11.26 -5.25 -11.40
CA PRO A 74 -9.86 -5.08 -11.80
C PRO A 74 -9.36 -3.68 -11.46
N TRP A 75 -8.24 -3.60 -10.75
CA TRP A 75 -7.65 -2.30 -10.39
C TRP A 75 -7.30 -1.51 -11.66
N LYS A 76 -7.61 -0.21 -11.63
CA LYS A 76 -7.31 0.73 -12.71
C LYS A 76 -6.60 1.94 -12.12
N LYS A 77 -5.74 2.56 -12.93
CA LYS A 77 -5.07 3.81 -12.56
C LYS A 77 -6.10 4.88 -12.22
N ILE A 78 -6.02 5.40 -11.00
CA ILE A 78 -6.85 6.52 -10.55
C ILE A 78 -6.17 7.82 -10.91
N THR A 79 -6.77 8.59 -11.82
CA THR A 79 -6.29 9.91 -12.20
C THR A 79 -6.27 10.83 -10.96
N GLY A 80 -5.13 11.48 -10.71
CA GLY A 80 -4.96 12.38 -9.58
C GLY A 80 -4.42 11.72 -8.30
N SER A 81 -4.34 10.39 -8.24
CA SER A 81 -3.62 9.71 -7.15
C SER A 81 -2.12 9.94 -7.28
N THR A 82 -1.45 10.08 -6.15
CA THR A 82 0.00 10.28 -6.03
C THR A 82 0.76 8.98 -5.74
N ALA A 83 0.08 7.83 -5.80
CA ALA A 83 0.65 6.52 -5.45
C ALA A 83 1.98 6.22 -6.16
N GLU A 84 2.99 5.91 -5.36
CA GLU A 84 4.31 5.42 -5.78
C GLU A 84 4.47 3.96 -5.34
N LEU A 85 4.62 3.03 -6.28
CA LEU A 85 5.04 1.67 -5.93
C LEU A 85 6.54 1.67 -5.64
N ARG A 86 6.93 1.11 -4.49
CA ARG A 86 8.31 1.02 -4.03
C ARG A 86 8.73 -0.41 -3.75
#